data_AF-A0A511SXZ9-F1
#
_entry.id   AF-A0A511SXZ9-F1
#
_cell.length_a   1.000
_cell.length_b   1.000
_cell.length_c   1.000
_cell.angle_alpha   90.00
_cell.angle_beta   90.00
_cell.angle_gamma   90.00
#
_symmetry.space_group_name_H-M   'P 1'
#
loop_
_entity.id
_entity.type
_entity.pdbx_description
1 polymer ?
#
loop_
_entity_poly.entity_id
_entity_poly.type
_entity_poly.pdbx_seq_one_letter_code
_entity_poly.pdbx_strand_id
1 'polypeptide(L)'
;MSPAREPRSSTKQSARPASKREKPPSSGKAARNALAAKSVASEAAPRGSKRGKSSTQNPPASAATRKSSATKPTPGSAPRKSGAAPNPPMPSKSAPAAKTTPAVPAPTDGLPIVFFETPAAFDRWMEKHHTTRGAWLKFTKKGHSPTSVTYQEALEVALIWGWIDGQKGRFDETAYLLRFTPRGPRSIWSKINREKVLALIDAGKMRPTGLAEVENAKKNGRWDAAYDSARTATIPEDLAQALAANPRAQAFFATLNSVNRYAILFRVQNVKKAETRARKIAEYVDMLARNEKIHS
;
A
#
# COMPACT_ATOMS: atom_id res chain seq x y z
N MET A 1 -63.01 -50.54 8.25
CA MET A 1 -63.18 -50.08 9.64
C MET A 1 -61.89 -50.39 10.41
N SER A 2 -61.26 -49.33 10.90
CA SER A 2 -60.24 -49.23 11.98
C SER A 2 -58.93 -50.04 11.90
N PRO A 3 -57.80 -49.37 11.57
CA PRO A 3 -56.46 -49.66 12.09
C PRO A 3 -56.18 -48.72 13.32
N ALA A 4 -55.17 -48.80 14.17
CA ALA A 4 -54.09 -49.75 14.48
C ALA A 4 -53.39 -49.25 15.78
N ARG A 5 -52.70 -50.18 16.45
CA ARG A 5 -51.38 -50.05 17.13
C ARG A 5 -51.19 -49.10 18.36
N GLU A 6 -50.84 -49.75 19.49
CA GLU A 6 -49.84 -49.38 20.53
C GLU A 6 -48.50 -48.81 19.95
N PRO A 7 -47.44 -48.34 20.70
CA PRO A 7 -47.04 -48.65 22.09
C PRO A 7 -46.17 -47.62 22.91
N ARG A 8 -45.89 -48.00 24.19
CA ARG A 8 -44.64 -47.95 25.01
C ARG A 8 -43.85 -46.65 25.33
N SER A 9 -43.69 -46.46 26.65
CA SER A 9 -42.48 -46.31 27.51
C SER A 9 -41.37 -45.27 27.24
N SER A 10 -40.99 -44.55 28.32
CA SER A 10 -39.63 -44.19 28.84
C SER A 10 -39.61 -42.76 29.43
N THR A 11 -38.79 -42.28 30.37
CA THR A 11 -37.85 -42.76 31.40
C THR A 11 -37.28 -41.50 32.09
N LYS A 12 -37.09 -41.54 33.42
CA LYS A 12 -36.20 -40.74 34.31
C LYS A 12 -36.38 -39.21 34.49
N GLN A 13 -36.57 -38.86 35.77
CA GLN A 13 -36.27 -37.56 36.38
C GLN A 13 -35.40 -37.84 37.62
N SER A 14 -34.26 -37.16 37.78
CA SER A 14 -33.59 -37.04 39.09
C SER A 14 -32.63 -35.86 39.10
N ALA A 15 -32.78 -35.01 40.12
CA ALA A 15 -32.04 -33.78 40.35
C ALA A 15 -31.28 -33.84 41.68
N ARG A 16 -30.02 -33.37 41.67
CA ARG A 16 -29.22 -32.75 42.77
C ARG A 16 -27.77 -32.56 42.24
N PRO A 17 -26.90 -31.69 42.81
CA PRO A 17 -26.79 -31.38 44.26
C PRO A 17 -26.46 -29.91 44.64
N ALA A 18 -26.49 -29.65 45.94
CA ALA A 18 -25.81 -28.53 46.60
C ALA A 18 -25.03 -29.07 47.81
N SER A 19 -23.73 -28.73 47.92
CA SER A 19 -22.98 -28.82 49.19
C SER A 19 -21.76 -27.88 49.20
N LYS A 20 -21.82 -26.97 50.17
CA LYS A 20 -20.81 -26.23 50.96
C LYS A 20 -19.32 -26.27 50.57
N ARG A 21 -18.82 -25.08 50.20
CA ARG A 21 -17.86 -24.19 50.92
C ARG A 21 -16.74 -24.84 51.76
N GLU A 22 -15.50 -24.67 51.30
CA GLU A 22 -14.31 -24.38 52.12
C GLU A 22 -13.39 -23.40 51.37
N LYS A 23 -12.65 -22.57 52.13
CA LYS A 23 -11.80 -21.47 51.67
C LYS A 23 -10.38 -21.70 52.23
N PRO A 24 -9.31 -21.48 51.47
CA PRO A 24 -8.00 -21.18 52.05
C PRO A 24 -7.44 -19.80 51.60
N PRO A 25 -6.32 -19.34 52.20
CA PRO A 25 -6.17 -17.94 52.62
C PRO A 25 -5.36 -17.05 51.66
N SER A 26 -5.40 -15.75 51.94
CA SER A 26 -4.61 -14.70 51.30
C SER A 26 -3.19 -14.62 51.85
N SER A 27 -2.22 -14.37 50.96
CA SER A 27 -1.00 -13.63 51.28
C SER A 27 -0.44 -12.98 50.02
N GLY A 28 -0.24 -11.67 50.05
CA GLY A 28 0.31 -10.89 48.95
C GLY A 28 1.83 -10.71 49.02
N LYS A 29 2.27 -9.88 48.06
CA LYS A 29 3.54 -9.17 47.90
C LYS A 29 4.73 -9.89 47.25
N ALA A 30 5.01 -9.38 46.05
CA ALA A 30 6.29 -8.81 45.61
C ALA A 30 7.48 -9.77 45.44
N ALA A 31 7.83 -10.01 44.17
CA ALA A 31 9.20 -10.31 43.78
C ALA A 31 9.63 -9.30 42.69
N ARG A 32 10.49 -8.37 43.11
CA ARG A 32 11.44 -7.68 42.23
C ARG A 32 12.43 -8.73 41.74
N ASN A 33 12.83 -8.68 40.47
CA ASN A 33 14.15 -9.18 40.07
C ASN A 33 14.71 -8.30 38.94
N ALA A 34 15.79 -7.61 39.30
CA ALA A 34 16.78 -7.03 38.41
C ALA A 34 17.91 -8.04 38.20
N LEU A 35 18.48 -8.14 37.00
CA LEU A 35 19.81 -8.65 36.66
C LEU A 35 19.82 -8.83 35.13
N ALA A 36 20.86 -8.56 34.34
CA ALA A 36 22.06 -7.73 34.43
C ALA A 36 22.65 -7.77 33.01
N ALA A 37 23.34 -6.70 32.62
CA ALA A 37 24.13 -6.64 31.41
C ALA A 37 25.28 -7.68 31.42
N LYS A 38 25.61 -8.23 30.25
CA LYS A 38 26.96 -8.70 29.96
C LYS A 38 27.38 -8.18 28.59
N SER A 39 28.33 -7.25 28.64
CA SER A 39 29.23 -6.90 27.54
C SER A 39 30.22 -8.04 27.32
N VAL A 40 30.62 -8.25 26.06
CA VAL A 40 31.93 -8.83 25.75
C VAL A 40 32.49 -8.01 24.58
N ALA A 41 33.64 -7.39 24.83
CA ALA A 41 34.50 -6.77 23.84
C ALA A 41 35.78 -7.62 23.74
N SER A 42 36.28 -7.80 22.53
CA SER A 42 37.64 -8.23 22.15
C SER A 42 37.63 -8.36 20.62
N GLU A 43 38.60 -7.98 19.80
CA GLU A 43 39.87 -7.25 19.86
C GLU A 43 40.35 -7.16 18.39
N ALA A 44 41.27 -6.26 18.06
CA ALA A 44 41.57 -5.84 16.70
C ALA A 44 42.80 -6.53 16.06
N ALA A 45 42.73 -6.66 14.72
CA ALA A 45 43.82 -6.59 13.70
C ALA A 45 44.79 -7.80 13.55
N PRO A 46 45.48 -8.01 12.38
CA PRO A 46 46.03 -6.97 11.50
C PRO A 46 45.91 -7.13 9.96
N ARG A 47 46.00 -5.96 9.31
CA ARG A 47 46.68 -5.56 8.06
C ARG A 47 46.98 -6.62 6.97
N GLY A 48 46.46 -6.33 5.78
CA GLY A 48 46.99 -6.82 4.50
C GLY A 48 46.44 -6.03 3.31
N SER A 49 46.94 -4.80 3.08
CA SER A 49 46.59 -4.00 1.88
C SER A 49 47.77 -4.04 0.91
N LYS A 50 47.60 -4.78 -0.20
CA LYS A 50 48.52 -4.79 -1.34
C LYS A 50 48.05 -3.77 -2.38
N ARG A 51 48.98 -2.86 -2.64
CA ARG A 51 49.08 -1.83 -3.68
C ARG A 51 49.14 -2.49 -5.08
N GLY A 52 48.42 -1.96 -6.07
CA GLY A 52 48.46 -2.48 -7.44
C GLY A 52 47.70 -1.67 -8.50
N LYS A 53 48.32 -0.56 -8.94
CA LYS A 53 48.28 0.07 -10.28
C LYS A 53 46.92 0.26 -10.99
N SER A 54 46.44 1.51 -10.97
CA SER A 54 45.63 2.09 -12.05
C SER A 54 46.55 2.61 -13.15
N SER A 55 46.38 2.10 -14.38
CA SER A 55 47.04 2.59 -15.58
C SER A 55 46.15 2.33 -16.80
N THR A 56 45.61 3.40 -17.38
CA THR A 56 45.32 3.59 -18.82
C THR A 56 44.65 4.97 -18.95
N GLN A 57 45.40 6.03 -19.27
CA GLN A 57 45.69 6.50 -20.64
C GLN A 57 44.44 7.00 -21.38
N ASN A 58 44.22 8.31 -21.32
CA ASN A 58 43.64 9.08 -22.42
C ASN A 58 44.75 9.39 -23.45
N PRO A 59 44.41 9.39 -24.75
CA PRO A 59 45.03 10.29 -25.71
C PRO A 59 44.01 11.21 -26.44
N PRO A 60 44.49 12.22 -27.19
CA PRO A 60 43.82 13.52 -27.27
C PRO A 60 43.26 13.94 -28.65
N ALA A 61 42.51 15.05 -28.58
CA ALA A 61 42.19 16.13 -29.53
C ALA A 61 42.61 16.10 -31.02
N SER A 62 41.69 16.60 -31.86
CA SER A 62 41.95 17.48 -33.02
C SER A 62 40.97 18.67 -32.94
N ALA A 63 41.45 19.89 -32.65
CA ALA A 63 41.90 20.94 -33.59
C ALA A 63 40.71 21.61 -34.32
N ALA A 64 40.27 22.78 -33.85
CA ALA A 64 40.67 24.14 -34.27
C ALA A 64 39.63 24.70 -35.28
N THR A 65 39.09 25.92 -35.21
CA THR A 65 39.81 27.20 -35.19
C THR A 65 38.81 28.34 -34.91
N ARG A 66 39.16 29.23 -33.96
CA ARG A 66 39.06 30.72 -33.93
C ARG A 66 37.94 31.42 -34.73
N LYS A 67 37.31 32.53 -34.28
CA LYS A 67 37.87 33.73 -33.61
C LYS A 67 36.71 34.72 -33.32
N SER A 68 36.81 35.45 -32.19
CA SER A 68 36.50 36.90 -31.98
C SER A 68 35.12 37.47 -32.40
N SER A 69 34.50 38.45 -31.74
CA SER A 69 34.75 39.29 -30.58
C SER A 69 33.50 40.15 -30.37
N ALA A 70 33.41 40.77 -29.20
CA ALA A 70 32.27 41.45 -28.63
C ALA A 70 31.74 42.71 -29.36
N THR A 71 30.57 43.12 -28.87
CA THR A 71 30.13 44.50 -28.52
C THR A 71 28.96 45.08 -29.33
N LYS A 72 27.87 45.35 -28.60
CA LYS A 72 26.67 46.17 -28.90
C LYS A 72 27.09 47.67 -28.89
N PRO A 73 26.50 48.64 -29.66
CA PRO A 73 25.14 49.13 -29.40
C PRO A 73 24.32 49.75 -30.57
N THR A 74 23.02 49.93 -30.29
CA THR A 74 21.95 50.71 -30.99
C THR A 74 22.31 52.20 -31.12
N PRO A 75 21.76 53.00 -32.09
CA PRO A 75 20.34 53.39 -32.14
C PRO A 75 19.70 53.81 -33.50
N GLY A 76 18.36 53.98 -33.52
CA GLY A 76 17.70 55.15 -34.13
C GLY A 76 17.01 55.06 -35.52
N SER A 77 15.67 55.13 -35.48
CA SER A 77 14.74 55.83 -36.39
C SER A 77 14.23 55.24 -37.74
N ALA A 78 12.91 55.42 -37.91
CA ALA A 78 11.96 54.95 -38.94
C ALA A 78 11.98 55.81 -40.25
N PRO A 79 11.09 55.68 -41.29
CA PRO A 79 9.62 55.45 -41.23
C PRO A 79 8.88 54.68 -42.38
N ARG A 80 7.57 54.45 -42.14
CA ARG A 80 6.41 54.22 -43.08
C ARG A 80 6.34 52.84 -43.81
N LYS A 81 5.18 52.18 -44.01
CA LYS A 81 3.81 52.63 -44.36
C LYS A 81 2.76 51.48 -44.15
N SER A 82 1.54 51.89 -43.77
CA SER A 82 0.19 51.36 -44.14
C SER A 82 -0.21 49.88 -43.96
N GLY A 83 -1.37 49.66 -43.30
CA GLY A 83 -2.39 48.73 -43.80
C GLY A 83 -3.14 47.88 -42.77
N ALA A 84 -4.47 48.06 -42.74
CA ALA A 84 -5.53 47.15 -42.27
C ALA A 84 -5.90 47.10 -40.76
N ALA A 85 -7.17 47.42 -40.52
CA ALA A 85 -7.89 47.42 -39.25
C ALA A 85 -8.18 45.99 -38.72
N PRO A 86 -8.39 45.82 -37.40
CA PRO A 86 -8.72 44.53 -36.80
C PRO A 86 -10.19 44.14 -36.98
N ASN A 87 -10.43 42.87 -37.34
CA ASN A 87 -11.75 42.25 -37.39
C ASN A 87 -12.40 42.18 -35.99
N PRO A 88 -13.73 42.32 -35.89
CA PRO A 88 -14.45 42.25 -34.61
C PRO A 88 -14.52 40.81 -34.06
N PRO A 89 -14.60 40.63 -32.72
CA PRO A 89 -14.68 39.32 -32.10
C PRO A 89 -16.07 38.69 -32.34
N MET A 90 -16.08 37.44 -32.82
CA MET A 90 -17.29 36.64 -32.97
C MET A 90 -17.87 36.22 -31.60
N PRO A 91 -19.20 36.09 -31.48
CA PRO A 91 -19.87 35.77 -30.24
C PRO A 91 -19.55 34.36 -29.74
N SER A 92 -19.26 34.25 -28.45
CA SER A 92 -19.04 33.00 -27.72
C SER A 92 -20.26 32.09 -27.84
N LYS A 93 -20.10 30.93 -28.50
CA LYS A 93 -21.06 29.83 -28.38
C LYS A 93 -20.94 29.26 -26.97
N SER A 94 -21.92 29.57 -26.13
CA SER A 94 -22.12 28.92 -24.84
C SER A 94 -22.09 27.40 -25.02
N ALA A 95 -21.13 26.74 -24.38
CA ALA A 95 -21.13 25.29 -24.26
C ALA A 95 -22.42 24.85 -23.54
N PRO A 96 -23.11 23.78 -23.99
CA PRO A 96 -24.26 23.29 -23.26
C PRO A 96 -23.78 22.81 -21.90
N ALA A 97 -24.47 23.25 -20.84
CA ALA A 97 -24.24 22.80 -19.47
C ALA A 97 -24.16 21.27 -19.45
N ALA A 98 -23.01 20.74 -19.05
CA ALA A 98 -22.87 19.33 -18.77
C ALA A 98 -23.95 18.96 -17.74
N LYS A 99 -24.80 18.00 -18.08
CA LYS A 99 -25.78 17.46 -17.14
C LYS A 99 -25.02 16.80 -16.00
N THR A 100 -24.83 17.54 -14.91
CA THR A 100 -24.33 17.06 -13.62
C THR A 100 -25.33 16.04 -13.10
N THR A 101 -25.10 14.77 -13.43
CA THR A 101 -25.80 13.69 -12.76
C THR A 101 -25.21 13.68 -11.34
N PRO A 102 -26.00 13.91 -10.27
CA PRO A 102 -25.46 13.83 -8.92
C PRO A 102 -24.90 12.43 -8.73
N ALA A 103 -23.60 12.34 -8.46
CA ALA A 103 -22.97 11.06 -8.19
C ALA A 103 -23.60 10.50 -6.92
N VAL A 104 -24.27 9.35 -7.03
CA VAL A 104 -24.77 8.64 -5.86
C VAL A 104 -23.53 8.21 -5.05
N PRO A 105 -23.39 8.64 -3.79
CA PRO A 105 -22.25 8.25 -2.98
C PRO A 105 -22.20 6.73 -2.86
N ALA A 106 -20.99 6.16 -2.92
CA ALA A 106 -20.81 4.73 -2.80
C ALA A 106 -21.42 4.23 -1.47
N PRO A 107 -22.04 3.03 -1.44
CA PRO A 107 -22.52 2.43 -0.20
C PRO A 107 -21.39 2.37 0.83
N THR A 108 -21.65 2.86 2.04
CA THR A 108 -20.63 2.95 3.08
C THR A 108 -20.55 1.72 3.99
N ASP A 109 -21.34 0.68 3.72
CA ASP A 109 -21.46 -0.53 4.54
C ASP A 109 -21.80 -0.22 6.03
N GLY A 110 -22.54 0.87 6.25
CA GLY A 110 -22.88 1.37 7.58
C GLY A 110 -21.69 1.90 8.38
N LEU A 111 -20.58 2.26 7.73
CA LEU A 111 -19.44 2.94 8.35
C LEU A 111 -19.59 4.46 8.23
N PRO A 112 -19.10 5.24 9.22
CA PRO A 112 -19.17 6.69 9.18
C PRO A 112 -18.29 7.26 8.05
N ILE A 113 -18.74 8.36 7.44
CA ILE A 113 -17.90 9.21 6.59
C ILE A 113 -17.32 10.32 7.46
N VAL A 114 -15.99 10.46 7.45
CA VAL A 114 -15.26 11.45 8.26
C VAL A 114 -14.35 12.28 7.36
N PHE A 115 -14.08 13.51 7.78
CA PHE A 115 -13.23 14.46 7.05
C PHE A 115 -12.22 15.08 8.02
N PHE A 116 -10.97 15.22 7.56
CA PHE A 116 -9.89 15.83 8.33
C PHE A 116 -9.07 16.74 7.43
N GLU A 117 -8.80 17.95 7.89
CA GLU A 117 -7.92 18.90 7.20
C GLU A 117 -6.44 18.64 7.50
N THR A 118 -6.14 18.05 8.67
CA THR A 118 -4.76 17.83 9.12
C THR A 118 -4.55 16.42 9.67
N PRO A 119 -3.30 15.88 9.58
CA PRO A 119 -2.98 14.58 10.15
C PRO A 119 -3.24 14.53 11.66
N ALA A 120 -2.96 15.64 12.37
CA ALA A 120 -3.22 15.76 13.80
C ALA A 120 -4.70 15.68 14.17
N ALA A 121 -5.61 16.18 13.32
CA ALA A 121 -7.04 16.02 13.53
C ALA A 121 -7.47 14.56 13.36
N PHE A 122 -6.89 13.84 12.40
CA PHE A 122 -7.15 12.42 12.24
C PHE A 122 -6.57 11.60 13.40
N ASP A 123 -5.37 11.90 13.88
CA ASP A 123 -4.74 11.23 15.04
C ASP A 123 -5.62 11.34 16.30
N ARG A 124 -6.11 12.55 16.61
CA ARG A 124 -7.04 12.76 17.74
C ARG A 124 -8.36 12.01 17.60
N TRP A 125 -8.85 11.83 16.38
CA TRP A 125 -10.03 11.00 16.14
C TRP A 125 -9.71 9.52 16.39
N MET A 126 -8.55 9.05 15.95
CA MET A 126 -8.10 7.67 16.18
C MET A 126 -7.98 7.32 17.66
N GLU A 127 -7.58 8.26 18.53
CA GLU A 127 -7.55 8.05 19.99
C GLU A 127 -8.87 7.50 20.54
N LYS A 128 -10.00 7.94 19.99
CA LYS A 128 -11.35 7.54 20.43
C LYS A 128 -11.94 6.40 19.60
N HIS A 129 -11.46 6.19 18.37
CA HIS A 129 -12.15 5.35 17.38
C HIS A 129 -11.31 4.19 16.82
N HIS A 130 -10.06 4.00 17.26
CA HIS A 130 -9.18 2.95 16.75
C HIS A 130 -9.69 1.51 16.97
N THR A 131 -10.65 1.28 17.86
CA THR A 131 -11.29 -0.04 18.07
C THR A 131 -12.56 -0.25 17.25
N THR A 132 -13.01 0.76 16.50
CA THR A 132 -14.22 0.67 15.67
C THR A 132 -13.99 -0.18 14.41
N ARG A 133 -15.07 -0.54 13.70
CA ARG A 133 -15.00 -1.36 12.48
C ARG A 133 -14.26 -0.70 11.32
N GLY A 134 -14.13 0.62 11.33
CA GLY A 134 -13.57 1.39 10.23
C GLY A 134 -14.31 2.71 9.99
N ALA A 135 -13.79 3.49 9.05
CA ALA A 135 -14.43 4.70 8.56
C ALA A 135 -14.09 4.94 7.08
N TRP A 136 -14.93 5.69 6.40
CA TRP A 136 -14.63 6.24 5.09
C TRP A 136 -14.08 7.66 5.26
N LEU A 137 -12.81 7.86 4.92
CA LEU A 137 -12.23 9.20 4.92
C LEU A 137 -12.59 9.89 3.60
N LYS A 138 -13.13 11.11 3.70
CA LYS A 138 -13.42 12.00 2.57
C LYS A 138 -12.16 12.79 2.20
N PHE A 139 -11.72 12.63 0.96
CA PHE A 139 -10.58 13.35 0.38
C PHE A 139 -11.08 14.36 -0.64
N THR A 140 -10.69 15.62 -0.45
CA THR A 140 -11.01 16.69 -1.39
C THR A 140 -10.14 16.55 -2.64
N LYS A 141 -10.75 16.66 -3.81
CA LYS A 141 -10.05 16.65 -5.10
C LYS A 141 -9.29 17.97 -5.27
N LYS A 142 -8.21 17.93 -6.04
CA LYS A 142 -7.39 19.10 -6.35
C LYS A 142 -8.26 20.22 -6.93
N GLY A 143 -8.10 21.45 -6.43
CA GLY A 143 -8.85 22.63 -6.88
C GLY A 143 -10.17 22.87 -6.14
N HIS A 144 -10.51 22.05 -5.14
CA HIS A 144 -11.68 22.23 -4.30
C HIS A 144 -11.29 22.50 -2.84
N SER A 145 -12.21 23.10 -2.09
CA SER A 145 -12.06 23.46 -0.67
C SER A 145 -13.23 22.91 0.16
N PRO A 146 -13.03 22.63 1.46
CA PRO A 146 -11.76 22.72 2.22
C PRO A 146 -10.75 21.62 1.83
N THR A 147 -9.46 21.90 1.99
CA THR A 147 -8.39 20.91 1.70
C THR A 147 -8.40 19.81 2.75
N SER A 148 -8.45 18.55 2.31
CA SER A 148 -8.29 17.40 3.20
C SER A 148 -6.81 17.07 3.42
N VAL A 149 -6.52 16.23 4.42
CA VAL A 149 -5.27 15.46 4.46
C VAL A 149 -4.99 14.79 3.13
N THR A 150 -3.71 14.66 2.79
CA THR A 150 -3.27 13.85 1.66
C THR A 150 -3.41 12.35 1.97
N TYR A 151 -3.43 11.52 0.92
CA TYR A 151 -3.44 10.07 1.09
C TYR A 151 -2.24 9.56 1.91
N GLN A 152 -1.04 10.10 1.65
CA GLN A 152 0.17 9.67 2.35
C GLN A 152 0.12 10.00 3.83
N GLU A 153 -0.39 11.18 4.18
CA GLU A 153 -0.60 11.59 5.57
C GLU A 153 -1.65 10.73 6.27
N ALA A 154 -2.79 10.47 5.62
CA ALA A 154 -3.83 9.60 6.19
C ALA A 154 -3.32 8.16 6.38
N LEU A 155 -2.55 7.63 5.43
CA LEU A 155 -1.93 6.31 5.54
C LEU A 155 -0.94 6.25 6.71
N GLU A 156 -0.11 7.28 6.89
CA GLU A 156 0.83 7.33 8.02
C GLU A 156 0.10 7.28 9.37
N VAL A 157 -0.93 8.11 9.56
CA VAL A 157 -1.76 8.09 10.77
C VAL A 157 -2.45 6.73 10.95
N ALA A 158 -2.97 6.13 9.88
CA ALA A 158 -3.56 4.79 9.97
C ALA A 158 -2.54 3.74 10.45
N LEU A 159 -1.32 3.75 9.90
CA LEU A 159 -0.26 2.81 10.28
C LEU A 159 0.16 2.98 11.75
N ILE A 160 0.24 4.22 12.26
CA ILE A 160 0.52 4.54 13.67
C ILE A 160 -0.42 3.79 14.62
N TRP A 161 -1.68 3.62 14.24
CA TRP A 161 -2.73 2.98 15.03
C TRP A 161 -3.00 1.51 14.67
N GLY A 162 -2.28 0.93 13.70
CA GLY A 162 -2.49 -0.46 13.25
C GLY A 162 -3.64 -0.62 12.26
N TRP A 163 -4.06 0.46 11.62
CA TRP A 163 -5.06 0.49 10.56
C TRP A 163 -4.41 0.48 9.17
N ILE A 164 -5.23 0.26 8.14
CA ILE A 164 -4.81 0.31 6.74
C ILE A 164 -5.95 0.84 5.86
N ASP A 165 -5.59 1.39 4.70
CA ASP A 165 -6.53 1.74 3.65
C ASP A 165 -7.07 0.49 2.92
N GLY A 166 -8.14 0.70 2.17
CA GLY A 166 -8.76 -0.35 1.37
C GLY A 166 -9.51 0.22 0.18
N GLN A 167 -10.82 -0.01 0.15
CA GLN A 167 -11.64 0.32 -1.01
C GLN A 167 -11.74 1.83 -1.22
N LYS A 168 -11.55 2.25 -2.48
CA LYS A 168 -11.87 3.61 -2.93
C LYS A 168 -13.34 3.70 -3.33
N GLY A 169 -14.03 4.71 -2.82
CA GLY A 169 -15.44 5.01 -3.09
C GLY A 169 -15.59 6.32 -3.87
N ARG A 170 -16.62 6.38 -4.72
CA ARG A 170 -17.07 7.64 -5.31
C ARG A 170 -17.89 8.42 -4.26
N PHE A 171 -17.77 9.75 -4.27
CA PHE A 171 -18.58 10.63 -3.43
C PHE A 171 -19.34 11.63 -4.30
N ASP A 172 -18.69 12.71 -4.71
CA ASP A 172 -19.26 13.76 -5.56
C ASP A 172 -18.21 14.32 -6.54
N GLU A 173 -18.51 15.46 -7.17
CA GLU A 173 -17.60 16.14 -8.09
C GLU A 173 -16.34 16.67 -7.39
N THR A 174 -16.43 17.01 -6.11
CA THR A 174 -15.40 17.71 -5.34
C THR A 174 -14.55 16.78 -4.49
N ALA A 175 -15.01 15.56 -4.20
CA ALA A 175 -14.37 14.64 -3.27
C ALA A 175 -14.49 13.16 -3.68
N TYR A 176 -13.67 12.33 -3.07
CA TYR A 176 -13.77 10.88 -3.14
C TYR A 176 -13.61 10.28 -1.73
N LEU A 177 -14.02 9.03 -1.56
CA LEU A 177 -13.85 8.31 -0.29
C LEU A 177 -12.74 7.27 -0.39
N LEU A 178 -12.06 7.02 0.72
CA LEU A 178 -11.21 5.85 0.89
C LEU A 178 -11.51 5.21 2.24
N ARG A 179 -11.77 3.91 2.25
CA ARG A 179 -12.06 3.16 3.47
C ARG A 179 -10.77 2.90 4.23
N PHE A 180 -10.78 3.18 5.53
CA PHE A 180 -9.74 2.80 6.46
C PHE A 180 -10.31 1.87 7.53
N THR A 181 -9.60 0.80 7.83
CA THR A 181 -10.04 -0.23 8.77
C THR A 181 -8.87 -0.72 9.62
N PRO A 182 -9.11 -1.27 10.81
CA PRO A 182 -8.10 -2.06 11.51
C PRO A 182 -7.56 -3.16 10.60
N ARG A 183 -6.26 -3.45 10.68
CA ARG A 183 -5.71 -4.62 9.97
C ARG A 183 -6.31 -5.90 10.55
N GLY A 184 -6.78 -6.76 9.66
CA GLY A 184 -7.32 -8.06 10.04
C GLY A 184 -6.22 -9.14 10.15
N PRO A 185 -6.55 -10.33 10.70
CA PRO A 185 -5.58 -11.41 10.89
C PRO A 185 -4.89 -11.89 9.60
N ARG A 186 -5.52 -11.65 8.45
CA ARG A 186 -5.04 -12.03 7.11
C ARG A 186 -4.54 -10.85 6.27
N SER A 187 -4.49 -9.64 6.83
CA SER A 187 -4.05 -8.45 6.09
C SER A 187 -2.57 -8.55 5.71
N ILE A 188 -2.29 -8.69 4.42
CA ILE A 188 -0.92 -8.72 3.90
C ILE A 188 -0.20 -7.38 4.11
N TRP A 189 1.13 -7.42 4.09
CA TRP A 189 1.99 -6.26 4.20
C TRP A 189 2.72 -6.00 2.90
N SER A 190 2.91 -4.73 2.55
CA SER A 190 3.83 -4.32 1.48
C SER A 190 5.17 -3.94 2.09
N LYS A 191 6.26 -4.09 1.34
CA LYS A 191 7.58 -3.60 1.78
C LYS A 191 7.57 -2.10 2.05
N ILE A 192 6.85 -1.32 1.24
CA ILE A 192 6.68 0.13 1.43
C ILE A 192 6.04 0.45 2.80
N ASN A 193 4.96 -0.25 3.16
CA ASN A 193 4.30 0.00 4.45
C ASN A 193 5.17 -0.50 5.61
N ARG A 194 5.91 -1.59 5.41
CA ARG A 194 6.89 -2.07 6.37
C ARG A 194 7.98 -1.03 6.64
N GLU A 195 8.56 -0.45 5.60
CA GLU A 195 9.56 0.62 5.68
C GLU A 195 9.01 1.87 6.39
N LYS A 196 7.80 2.31 6.03
CA LYS A 196 7.13 3.42 6.72
C LYS A 196 6.94 3.12 8.21
N VAL A 197 6.48 1.93 8.56
CA VAL A 197 6.29 1.54 9.97
C VAL A 197 7.61 1.47 10.72
N LEU A 198 8.67 0.94 10.11
CA LEU A 198 10.00 0.95 10.74
C LEU A 198 10.46 2.38 11.04
N ALA A 199 10.34 3.30 10.09
CA ALA A 199 10.66 4.72 10.32
C ALA A 199 9.78 5.36 11.42
N LEU A 200 8.50 4.97 11.52
CA LEU A 200 7.60 5.44 12.59
C LEU A 200 7.96 4.87 13.96
N ILE A 201 8.44 3.62 14.02
CA ILE A 201 8.96 3.01 15.25
C ILE A 201 10.22 3.75 15.70
N ASP A 202 11.17 3.97 14.78
CA ASP A 202 12.43 4.68 15.07
C ASP A 202 12.16 6.12 15.54
N ALA A 203 11.13 6.76 15.00
CA ALA A 203 10.70 8.10 15.42
C ALA A 203 9.85 8.11 16.71
N GLY A 204 9.57 6.97 17.33
CA GLY A 204 8.76 6.88 18.54
C GLY A 204 7.29 7.29 18.38
N LYS A 205 6.77 7.29 17.13
CA LYS A 205 5.42 7.78 16.81
C LYS A 205 4.33 6.72 16.93
N MET A 206 4.69 5.44 16.91
CA MET A 206 3.74 4.34 16.92
C MET A 206 2.92 4.30 18.22
N ARG A 207 1.62 4.03 18.11
CA ARG A 207 0.75 3.78 19.28
C ARG A 207 0.79 2.30 19.67
N PRO A 208 0.38 1.95 20.91
CA PRO A 208 0.38 0.56 21.36
C PRO A 208 -0.36 -0.41 20.42
N THR A 209 -1.47 0.03 19.82
CA THR A 209 -2.24 -0.80 18.89
C THR A 209 -1.52 -1.04 17.57
N GLY A 210 -0.80 -0.03 17.06
CA GLY A 210 0.04 -0.18 15.88
C GLY A 210 1.21 -1.13 16.11
N LEU A 211 1.90 -1.00 17.25
CA LEU A 211 2.97 -1.92 17.65
C LEU A 211 2.45 -3.36 17.82
N ALA A 212 1.28 -3.53 18.44
CA ALA A 212 0.66 -4.84 18.60
C ALA A 212 0.38 -5.52 17.26
N GLU A 213 -0.09 -4.78 16.24
CA GLU A 213 -0.29 -5.35 14.90
C GLU A 213 1.03 -5.69 14.20
N VAL A 214 2.10 -4.93 14.41
CA VAL A 214 3.44 -5.29 13.92
C VAL A 214 3.89 -6.63 14.51
N GLU A 215 3.76 -6.79 15.82
CA GLU A 215 4.14 -8.03 16.49
C GLU A 215 3.26 -9.21 16.05
N ASN A 216 1.96 -9.00 15.87
CA ASN A 216 1.07 -10.01 15.30
C ASN A 216 1.48 -10.40 13.88
N ALA A 217 1.88 -9.44 13.05
CA ALA A 217 2.33 -9.70 11.68
C ALA A 217 3.67 -10.45 11.63
N LYS A 218 4.59 -10.19 12.57
CA LYS A 218 5.83 -10.96 12.73
C LYS A 218 5.52 -12.40 13.13
N LYS A 219 4.69 -12.60 14.16
CA LYS A 219 4.34 -13.94 14.69
C LYS A 219 3.73 -14.88 13.64
N ASN A 220 2.94 -14.37 12.71
CA ASN A 220 2.31 -15.18 11.65
C ASN A 220 3.03 -15.07 10.28
N GLY A 221 4.24 -14.50 10.27
CA GLY A 221 5.10 -14.39 9.10
C GLY A 221 4.58 -13.47 7.98
N ARG A 222 3.52 -12.67 8.22
CA ARG A 222 3.02 -11.68 7.25
C ARG A 222 3.99 -10.52 7.08
N TRP A 223 4.76 -10.19 8.12
CA TRP A 223 5.77 -9.13 8.11
C TRP A 223 6.95 -9.45 7.18
N ASP A 224 7.44 -10.70 7.23
CA ASP A 224 8.56 -11.16 6.41
C ASP A 224 8.11 -11.45 4.98
N ALA A 225 6.87 -11.93 4.80
CA ALA A 225 6.23 -12.14 3.50
C ALA A 225 5.75 -10.83 2.83
N ALA A 226 6.29 -9.67 3.21
CA ALA A 226 5.88 -8.39 2.66
C ALA A 226 6.18 -8.32 1.16
N TYR A 227 5.17 -8.00 0.34
CA TYR A 227 5.28 -8.04 -1.11
C TYR A 227 6.02 -6.83 -1.69
N ASP A 228 6.61 -7.02 -2.86
CA ASP A 228 7.34 -5.98 -3.59
C ASP A 228 6.40 -4.98 -4.27
N SER A 229 6.82 -3.72 -4.32
CA SER A 229 6.09 -2.73 -5.11
C SER A 229 6.17 -3.04 -6.61
N ALA A 230 5.26 -2.48 -7.41
CA ALA A 230 5.33 -2.59 -8.87
C ALA A 230 6.66 -2.10 -9.46
N ARG A 231 7.34 -1.16 -8.78
CA ARG A 231 8.64 -0.63 -9.20
C ARG A 231 9.80 -1.59 -8.93
N THR A 232 9.70 -2.41 -7.89
CA THR A 232 10.80 -3.27 -7.41
C THR A 232 10.56 -4.75 -7.67
N ALA A 233 9.35 -5.13 -8.12
CA ALA A 233 9.02 -6.51 -8.42
C ALA A 233 9.83 -7.05 -9.60
N THR A 234 10.59 -8.12 -9.35
CA THR A 234 11.36 -8.86 -10.35
C THR A 234 10.62 -10.14 -10.75
N ILE A 235 11.00 -10.74 -11.89
CA ILE A 235 10.47 -12.05 -12.29
C ILE A 235 11.11 -13.11 -11.39
N PRO A 236 10.33 -13.90 -10.63
CA PRO A 236 10.86 -15.04 -9.89
C PRO A 236 11.39 -16.12 -10.83
N GLU A 237 12.42 -16.84 -10.40
CA GLU A 237 13.12 -17.85 -11.21
C GLU A 237 12.17 -18.91 -11.81
N ASP A 238 11.25 -19.44 -11.01
CA ASP A 238 10.30 -20.45 -11.46
C ASP A 238 9.31 -19.93 -12.50
N LEU A 239 8.88 -18.66 -12.42
CA LEU A 239 8.10 -18.01 -13.47
C LEU A 239 8.95 -17.79 -14.73
N ALA A 240 10.22 -17.41 -14.58
CA ALA A 240 11.13 -17.22 -15.71
C ALA A 240 11.34 -18.54 -16.47
N GLN A 241 11.58 -19.65 -15.75
CA GLN A 241 11.71 -20.99 -16.32
C GLN A 241 10.43 -21.44 -17.04
N ALA A 242 9.26 -21.25 -16.42
CA ALA A 242 7.99 -21.62 -17.02
C ALA A 242 7.67 -20.81 -18.29
N LEU A 243 8.02 -19.51 -18.32
CA LEU A 243 7.91 -18.69 -19.51
C LEU A 243 8.88 -19.16 -20.60
N ALA A 244 10.13 -19.47 -20.27
CA ALA A 244 11.13 -19.96 -21.23
C ALA A 244 10.73 -21.29 -21.88
N ALA A 245 9.98 -22.14 -21.17
CA ALA A 245 9.42 -23.38 -21.71
C ALA A 245 8.26 -23.17 -22.71
N ASN A 246 7.71 -21.96 -22.83
CA ASN A 246 6.62 -21.63 -23.75
C ASN A 246 6.93 -20.33 -24.52
N PRO A 247 7.56 -20.43 -25.72
CA PRO A 247 7.99 -19.25 -26.48
C PRO A 247 6.88 -18.25 -26.80
N ARG A 248 5.65 -18.73 -27.01
CA ARG A 248 4.48 -17.87 -27.28
C ARG A 248 4.11 -17.06 -26.05
N ALA A 249 4.03 -17.70 -24.89
CA ALA A 249 3.77 -17.02 -23.62
C ALA A 249 4.89 -16.01 -23.29
N GLN A 250 6.16 -16.39 -23.50
CA GLN A 250 7.31 -15.51 -23.27
C GLN A 250 7.25 -14.25 -24.12
N ALA A 251 6.98 -14.41 -25.43
CA ALA A 251 6.87 -13.29 -26.37
C ALA A 251 5.72 -12.36 -25.96
N PHE A 252 4.54 -12.90 -25.63
CA PHE A 252 3.41 -12.07 -25.23
C PHE A 252 3.67 -11.37 -23.90
N PHE A 253 4.26 -12.06 -22.91
CA PHE A 253 4.63 -11.49 -21.61
C PHE A 253 5.55 -10.25 -21.74
N ALA A 254 6.48 -10.28 -22.70
CA ALA A 254 7.38 -9.16 -22.98
C ALA A 254 6.66 -7.92 -23.51
N THR A 255 5.46 -8.07 -24.09
CA THR A 255 4.65 -6.94 -24.61
C THR A 255 3.69 -6.36 -23.57
N LEU A 256 3.54 -6.99 -22.40
CA LEU A 256 2.63 -6.51 -21.37
C LEU A 256 3.05 -5.14 -20.82
N ASN A 257 2.06 -4.29 -20.60
CA ASN A 257 2.25 -3.08 -19.81
C ASN A 257 2.57 -3.40 -18.34
N SER A 258 3.06 -2.38 -17.61
CA SER A 258 3.49 -2.51 -16.21
C SER A 258 2.38 -3.02 -15.29
N VAL A 259 1.12 -2.65 -15.54
CA VAL A 259 -0.05 -3.05 -14.74
C VAL A 259 -0.30 -4.56 -14.84
N ASN A 260 -0.39 -5.09 -16.06
CA ASN A 260 -0.62 -6.52 -16.28
C ASN A 260 0.59 -7.37 -15.86
N ARG A 261 1.80 -6.88 -16.14
CA ARG A 261 3.02 -7.55 -15.70
C ARG A 261 3.06 -7.67 -14.18
N TYR A 262 2.86 -6.55 -13.46
CA TYR A 262 2.85 -6.57 -12.00
C TYR A 262 1.70 -7.41 -11.43
N ALA A 263 0.53 -7.42 -12.07
CA ALA A 263 -0.59 -8.25 -11.64
C ALA A 263 -0.25 -9.75 -11.59
N ILE A 264 0.58 -10.25 -12.50
CA ILE A 264 1.10 -11.62 -12.48
C ILE A 264 2.14 -11.78 -11.37
N LEU A 265 3.17 -10.90 -11.34
CA LEU A 265 4.25 -10.96 -10.35
C LEU A 265 3.74 -10.94 -8.92
N PHE A 266 2.82 -10.02 -8.62
CA PHE A 266 2.19 -9.88 -7.31
C PHE A 266 1.43 -11.16 -6.90
N ARG A 267 0.66 -11.75 -7.81
CA ARG A 267 -0.12 -12.96 -7.51
C ARG A 267 0.79 -14.16 -7.29
N VAL A 268 1.82 -14.33 -8.11
CA VAL A 268 2.82 -15.40 -7.93
C VAL A 268 3.56 -15.22 -6.60
N GLN A 269 4.05 -14.01 -6.30
CA GLN A 269 4.77 -13.71 -5.06
C GLN A 269 3.98 -14.05 -3.79
N ASN A 270 2.67 -13.80 -3.78
CA ASN A 270 1.84 -14.00 -2.59
C ASN A 270 1.35 -15.45 -2.39
N VAL A 271 1.67 -16.38 -3.30
CA VAL A 271 1.30 -17.79 -3.15
C VAL A 271 2.37 -18.53 -2.34
N LYS A 272 2.00 -18.96 -1.12
CA LYS A 272 2.92 -19.62 -0.17
C LYS A 272 3.12 -21.12 -0.41
N LYS A 273 2.07 -21.83 -0.83
CA LYS A 273 2.13 -23.30 -1.03
C LYS A 273 2.76 -23.60 -2.39
N ALA A 274 3.81 -24.42 -2.41
CA ALA A 274 4.59 -24.74 -3.61
C ALA A 274 3.71 -25.32 -4.72
N GLU A 275 2.78 -26.22 -4.40
CA GLU A 275 1.88 -26.85 -5.36
C GLU A 275 0.90 -25.83 -5.96
N THR A 276 0.39 -24.93 -5.11
CA THR A 276 -0.50 -23.85 -5.57
C THR A 276 0.26 -22.85 -6.43
N ARG A 277 1.54 -22.60 -6.13
CA ARG A 277 2.41 -21.69 -6.85
C ARG A 277 2.70 -22.22 -8.25
N ALA A 278 3.11 -23.49 -8.36
CA ALA A 278 3.33 -24.16 -9.63
C ALA A 278 2.07 -24.14 -10.51
N ARG A 279 0.91 -24.49 -9.93
CA ARG A 279 -0.38 -24.42 -10.64
C ARG A 279 -0.69 -23.02 -11.14
N LYS A 280 -0.53 -21.99 -10.29
CA LYS A 280 -0.78 -20.60 -10.68
C LYS A 280 0.14 -20.11 -11.78
N ILE A 281 1.41 -20.51 -11.75
CA ILE A 281 2.38 -20.18 -12.81
C ILE A 281 1.93 -20.82 -14.13
N ALA A 282 1.56 -22.10 -14.13
CA ALA A 282 1.04 -22.78 -15.32
C ALA A 282 -0.21 -22.08 -15.88
N GLU A 283 -1.19 -21.74 -15.03
CA GLU A 283 -2.40 -20.99 -15.43
C GLU A 283 -2.05 -19.65 -16.11
N TYR A 284 -1.05 -18.91 -15.61
CA TYR A 284 -0.63 -17.66 -16.25
C TYR A 284 0.10 -17.89 -17.57
N VAL A 285 0.97 -18.89 -17.65
CA VAL A 285 1.67 -19.23 -18.90
C VAL A 285 0.66 -19.61 -19.98
N ASP A 286 -0.35 -20.42 -19.65
CA ASP A 286 -1.41 -20.82 -20.59
C ASP A 286 -2.28 -19.63 -21.03
N MET A 287 -2.64 -18.74 -20.10
CA MET A 287 -3.35 -17.48 -20.42
C MET A 287 -2.52 -16.63 -21.41
N LEU A 288 -1.23 -16.44 -21.14
CA LEU A 288 -0.34 -15.64 -21.98
C LEU A 288 -0.11 -16.30 -23.34
N ALA A 289 -0.02 -17.64 -23.40
CA ALA A 289 0.05 -18.39 -24.64
C ALA A 289 -1.20 -18.22 -25.51
N ARG A 290 -2.35 -17.83 -24.93
CA ARG A 290 -3.57 -17.45 -25.66
C ARG A 290 -3.65 -15.96 -25.98
N ASN A 291 -2.59 -15.19 -25.73
CA ASN A 291 -2.54 -13.72 -25.84
C ASN A 291 -3.56 -13.01 -24.95
N GLU A 292 -3.91 -13.61 -23.81
CA GLU A 292 -4.83 -13.04 -22.84
C GLU A 292 -4.05 -12.36 -21.70
N LYS A 293 -4.67 -11.36 -21.07
CA LYS A 293 -4.12 -10.55 -19.98
C LYS A 293 -5.16 -10.36 -18.87
N ILE A 294 -4.70 -10.06 -17.65
CA ILE A 294 -5.57 -9.96 -16.46
C ILE A 294 -6.51 -8.74 -16.56
N HIS A 295 -5.99 -7.63 -17.08
CA HIS A 295 -6.71 -6.38 -17.21
C HIS A 295 -6.80 -5.99 -18.68
N SER A 296 -8.03 -5.96 -19.20
CA SER A 296 -8.38 -5.58 -20.58
C SER A 296 -8.05 -4.12 -20.87
#